data_AF-A0A2W4TNU4-F1
#
_entry.id   AF-A0A2W4TNU4-F1
#
_cell.length_a   1.000
_cell.length_b   1.000
_cell.length_c   1.000
_cell.angle_alpha   90.00
_cell.angle_beta   90.00
_cell.angle_gamma   90.00
#
_symmetry.space_group_name_H-M   'P 1'
#
loop_
_entity.id
_entity.type
_entity.pdbx_description
1 polymer ?
#
loop_
_entity_poly.entity_id
_entity_poly.type
_entity_poly.pdbx_seq_one_letter_code
_entity_poly.pdbx_strand_id
1 'polypeptide(L)' 'MKALCWHGRGDVRVERVPDPSILNPRDGIIEVTSTAICGSDLHL' A
#
# COMPACT_ATOMS: atom_id res chain seq x y z
N MET A 1 -5.90 -8.48 2.24
CA MET A 1 -4.59 -8.21 2.90
C MET A 1 -4.65 -7.01 3.85
N LYS A 2 -3.62 -6.77 4.68
CA LYS A 2 -3.48 -5.52 5.45
C LYS A 2 -2.71 -4.48 4.62
N ALA A 3 -3.12 -3.21 4.66
CA ALA A 3 -2.42 -2.11 3.98
C ALA A 3 -2.48 -0.82 4.82
N LEU A 4 -1.49 0.06 4.66
CA LEU A 4 -1.55 1.43 5.18
C LEU A 4 -2.32 2.31 4.19
N CYS A 5 -3.40 2.94 4.64
CA CYS A 5 -4.29 3.77 3.84
C CYS A 5 -4.26 5.21 4.35
N TRP A 6 -4.20 6.17 3.42
CA TRP A 6 -4.26 7.60 3.72
C TRP A 6 -5.71 8.09 3.75
N HIS A 7 -6.07 8.81 4.81
CA HIS A 7 -7.40 9.38 5.03
C HIS A 7 -7.40 10.92 5.09
N GLY A 8 -6.22 11.52 5.00
CA GLY A 8 -6.04 12.96 5.06
C GLY A 8 -4.73 13.32 5.73
N ARG A 9 -4.45 14.63 5.79
CA ARG A 9 -3.25 15.16 6.43
C ARG A 9 -3.17 14.71 7.89
N GLY A 10 -2.15 13.91 8.20
CA GLY A 10 -1.92 13.40 9.56
C GLY A 10 -2.82 12.22 9.96
N ASP A 11 -3.63 11.67 9.04
CA ASP A 11 -4.49 10.51 9.28
C ASP A 11 -4.15 9.38 8.31
N VAL A 12 -3.43 8.37 8.82
CA VAL A 12 -3.14 7.13 8.12
C VAL A 12 -3.53 5.95 9.01
N ARG A 13 -4.09 4.90 8.41
CA ARG A 13 -4.66 3.77 9.15
C ARG A 13 -4.27 2.47 8.49
N VAL A 14 -4.05 1.44 9.31
CA VAL A 14 -3.86 0.08 8.80
C VAL A 14 -5.22 -0.58 8.69
N GLU A 15 -5.59 -0.96 7.48
CA GLU A 15 -6.91 -1.51 7.17
C GLU A 15 -6.81 -2.88 6.49
N ARG A 16 -7.91 -3.64 6.54
CA ARG A 16 -8.07 -4.83 5.69
C ARG A 16 -8.67 -4.39 4.37
N VAL A 17 -7.91 -4.61 3.30
CA VAL A 17 -8.32 -4.36 1.92
C VAL A 17 -8.41 -5.68 1.15
N PRO A 18 -9.12 -5.75 0.02
CA PRO A 18 -9.10 -6.94 -0.86
C PRO A 18 -7.68 -7.34 -1.24
N ASP A 19 -7.48 -8.63 -1.51
CA ASP A 19 -6.21 -9.10 -2.04
C ASP A 19 -5.99 -8.58 -3.48
N PRO A 20 -4.74 -8.34 -3.90
CA PRO A 20 -4.46 -7.80 -5.22
C PRO A 20 -4.85 -8.81 -6.30
N SER A 21 -5.17 -8.30 -7.50
CA SER A 21 -5.46 -9.10 -8.68
C SER A 21 -4.61 -8.65 -9.85
N ILE A 22 -4.34 -9.57 -10.77
CA ILE A 22 -3.63 -9.28 -12.02
C ILE A 22 -4.60 -8.57 -12.96
N LEU A 23 -4.26 -7.36 -13.40
CA LEU A 23 -5.08 -6.56 -14.30
C LEU A 23 -4.55 -6.59 -15.74
N ASN A 24 -3.22 -6.71 -15.89
CA ASN A 24 -2.55 -6.70 -17.18
C ASN A 24 -1.64 -7.94 -17.33
N PRO A 25 -1.31 -8.34 -18.58
CA PRO A 25 -0.51 -9.54 -18.84
C PRO A 25 0.90 -9.56 -18.25
N ARG A 26 1.42 -8.41 -17.79
CA ARG A 26 2.79 -8.28 -17.25
C ARG A 26 2.83 -7.97 -15.76
N ASP A 27 1.70 -7.98 -15.08
CA ASP A 27 1.68 -7.72 -13.64
C ASP A 27 2.22 -8.93 -12.86
N GLY A 28 2.75 -8.67 -11.69
CA GLY A 28 3.14 -9.70 -10.72
C GLY A 28 2.60 -9.33 -9.34
N ILE A 29 2.21 -10.35 -8.57
CA ILE A 29 1.85 -10.19 -7.15
C ILE A 29 3.03 -10.67 -6.33
N ILE A 30 3.47 -9.84 -5.38
CA ILE A 30 4.64 -10.10 -4.53
C ILE A 30 4.18 -10.12 -3.08
N GLU A 31 4.67 -11.11 -2.32
CA GLU A 31 4.60 -11.08 -0.86
C GLU A 31 5.66 -10.11 -0.32
N VAL A 32 5.21 -9.02 0.28
CA VAL A 32 6.10 -8.00 0.85
C VAL A 32 6.73 -8.54 2.13
N THR A 33 8.03 -8.85 2.09
CA THR A 33 8.80 -9.26 3.27
C THR A 33 9.28 -8.05 4.09
N SER A 34 9.63 -6.96 3.40
CA SER A 34 10.06 -5.68 3.98
C SER A 34 9.61 -4.51 3.12
N THR A 35 9.24 -3.41 3.76
CA THR A 35 8.96 -2.11 3.14
C THR A 35 9.45 -0.99 4.04
N ALA A 36 9.68 0.20 3.49
CA ALA A 36 10.16 1.36 4.22
C ALA A 36 9.26 2.59 3.98
N ILE A 37 9.39 3.57 4.85
CA ILE A 37 8.79 4.90 4.69
C ILE A 37 9.83 5.80 4.02
N CYS A 38 9.40 6.55 3.01
CA CYS A 38 10.22 7.53 2.31
C CYS A 38 9.84 8.95 2.73
N GLY A 39 10.75 9.91 2.61
CA GLY A 39 10.44 11.32 2.82
C GLY A 39 9.35 11.84 1.87
N SER A 40 9.19 11.22 0.69
CA SER A 40 8.11 11.54 -0.25
C SER A 40 6.71 11.29 0.33
N ASP A 41 6.57 10.36 1.26
CA ASP A 41 5.28 9.99 1.86
C ASP A 41 4.72 11.13 2.75
N LEU A 42 5.58 12.06 3.18
CA LEU A 42 5.19 13.26 3.93
C LEU A 42 4.57 14.34 3.04
N HIS A 43 4.66 14.21 1.72
CA HIS A 43 4.15 15.19 0.75
C HIS A 43 2.75 14.83 0.20
N LEU A 44 2.08 13.84 0.79
CA LEU A 44 0.71 13.38 0.45
C LEU A 44 -0.38 14.32 0.99
#